data_AF-A0A528B7W6-F1
#
_entry.id   AF-A0A528B7W6-F1
#
_cell.length_a   1.000
_cell.length_b   1.000
_cell.length_c   1.000
_cell.angle_alpha   90.00
_cell.angle_beta   90.00
_cell.angle_gamma   90.00
#
_symmetry.space_group_name_H-M   'P 1'
#
loop_
_entity.id
_entity.type
_entity.pdbx_description
1 polymer ?
#
loop_
_entity_poly.entity_id
_entity_poly.type
_entity_poly.pdbx_seq_one_letter_code
_entity_poly.pdbx_strand_id
1 'polypeptide(L)'
;MPRIATPASIEAAPAASQPMLHTVEEQLGVVPNLFRLVSNSPAALEGYLSLSGALARGRLPAPTRERIALAVAEINGCSYCLSAHTYL
;
A
#
# COMPACT_ATOMS: atom_id res chain seq x y z
N MET A 1 14.00 1.05 9.67
CA MET A 1 13.76 -0.27 9.03
C MET A 1 12.55 -0.93 9.68
N PRO A 2 11.71 -1.66 8.93
CA PRO A 2 10.52 -2.29 9.49
C PRO A 2 10.89 -3.36 10.52
N ARG A 3 10.04 -3.54 11.55
CA ARG A 3 10.19 -4.61 12.55
C ARG A 3 9.61 -5.95 12.08
N ILE A 4 8.76 -5.91 11.05
CA ILE A 4 8.17 -7.06 10.39
C ILE A 4 8.97 -7.33 9.12
N ALA A 5 9.20 -8.60 8.80
CA ALA A 5 9.87 -9.00 7.58
C ALA A 5 9.19 -8.37 6.36
N THR A 6 9.96 -7.87 5.40
CA THR A 6 9.43 -7.41 4.12
C THR A 6 9.90 -8.42 3.07
N PRO A 7 8.99 -9.26 2.51
CA PRO A 7 9.32 -10.20 1.45
C PRO A 7 10.10 -9.52 0.33
N ALA A 8 11.19 -10.15 -0.13
CA ALA A 8 12.09 -9.55 -1.12
C ALA A 8 11.45 -9.41 -2.51
N SER A 9 10.53 -10.31 -2.86
CA SER A 9 9.74 -10.32 -4.09
C SER A 9 8.31 -10.80 -3.81
N ILE A 10 7.47 -10.86 -4.85
CA ILE A 10 6.11 -11.43 -4.74
C ILE A 10 6.19 -12.92 -4.38
N GLU A 11 7.11 -13.67 -5.00
CA GLU A 11 7.29 -15.12 -4.80
C GLU A 11 7.77 -15.45 -3.38
N ALA A 12 8.46 -14.52 -2.73
CA ALA A 12 8.89 -14.65 -1.34
C ALA A 12 7.76 -14.39 -0.32
N ALA A 13 6.61 -13.86 -0.76
CA ALA A 13 5.44 -13.66 0.10
C ALA A 13 4.64 -14.97 0.27
N PRO A 14 3.79 -15.08 1.31
CA PRO A 14 2.88 -16.22 1.45
C PRO A 14 2.05 -16.43 0.18
N ALA A 15 1.92 -17.69 -0.25
CA ALA A 15 1.27 -18.04 -1.53
C ALA A 15 -0.13 -17.40 -1.70
N ALA A 16 -0.92 -17.34 -0.62
CA ALA A 16 -2.25 -16.74 -0.63
C ALA A 16 -2.25 -15.21 -0.84
N SER A 17 -1.13 -14.53 -0.60
CA SER A 17 -0.98 -13.08 -0.82
C SER A 17 -0.50 -12.74 -2.23
N GLN A 18 0.15 -13.67 -2.93
CA GLN A 18 0.82 -13.42 -4.21
C GLN A 18 -0.12 -12.88 -5.30
N PRO A 19 -1.33 -13.43 -5.50
CA PRO A 19 -2.25 -12.90 -6.52
C PRO A 19 -2.62 -11.43 -6.27
N MET A 20 -2.84 -11.06 -4.99
CA MET A 20 -3.12 -9.67 -4.62
C MET A 20 -1.94 -8.74 -4.89
N LEU A 21 -0.70 -9.23 -4.67
CA LEU A 21 0.50 -8.44 -4.98
C LEU A 21 0.71 -8.26 -6.49
N HIS A 22 0.40 -9.28 -7.31
CA HIS A 22 0.41 -9.13 -8.77
C HIS A 22 -0.63 -8.10 -9.24
N THR A 23 -1.84 -8.09 -8.67
CA THR A 23 -2.83 -7.04 -8.97
C THR A 23 -2.32 -5.64 -8.61
N VAL A 24 -1.59 -5.50 -7.50
CA VAL A 24 -0.96 -4.22 -7.13
C VAL A 24 0.12 -3.82 -8.15
N GLU A 25 0.94 -4.77 -8.58
CA GLU A 25 1.98 -4.55 -9.60
C GLU A 25 1.38 -4.12 -10.95
N GLU A 26 0.31 -4.77 -11.40
CA GLU A 26 -0.40 -4.41 -12.62
C GLU A 26 -0.95 -2.98 -12.58
N GLN A 27 -1.40 -2.51 -11.40
CA GLN A 27 -1.97 -1.18 -11.23
C GLN A 27 -0.92 -0.08 -11.10
N LEU A 28 0.22 -0.37 -10.45
CA LEU A 28 1.22 0.63 -10.07
C LEU A 28 2.56 0.49 -10.80
N GLY A 29 2.77 -0.59 -11.55
CA GLY A 29 4.04 -0.95 -12.19
C GLY A 29 5.11 -1.47 -11.23
N VAL A 30 4.84 -1.47 -9.93
CA VAL A 30 5.73 -1.95 -8.86
C VAL A 30 4.90 -2.36 -7.64
N VAL A 31 5.47 -3.17 -6.75
CA VAL A 31 4.86 -3.47 -5.44
C VAL A 31 5.58 -2.69 -4.33
N PRO A 32 5.00 -1.56 -3.84
CA PRO A 32 5.58 -0.80 -2.74
C PRO A 32 5.82 -1.64 -1.48
N ASN A 33 6.85 -1.29 -0.71
CA ASN A 33 7.27 -2.02 0.49
C ASN A 33 6.13 -2.25 1.50
N LEU A 34 5.18 -1.32 1.62
CA LEU A 34 4.04 -1.48 2.52
C LEU A 34 3.17 -2.69 2.13
N PHE A 35 2.84 -2.86 0.85
CA PHE A 35 2.05 -4.01 0.41
C PHE A 35 2.81 -5.33 0.62
N ARG A 36 4.11 -5.36 0.30
CA ARG A 36 4.97 -6.52 0.60
C ARG A 36 5.00 -6.82 2.10
N LEU A 37 5.17 -5.82 2.96
CA LEU A 37 5.17 -6.01 4.40
C LEU A 37 3.82 -6.51 4.93
N VAL A 38 2.70 -5.93 4.48
CA VAL A 38 1.36 -6.36 4.91
C VAL A 38 1.04 -7.78 4.41
N SER A 39 1.64 -8.19 3.29
CA SER A 39 1.44 -9.53 2.69
C SER A 39 1.85 -10.71 3.59
N ASN A 40 2.63 -10.47 4.66
CA ASN A 40 2.89 -11.50 5.67
C ASN A 40 1.59 -12.05 6.29
N SER A 41 0.49 -11.30 6.23
CA SER A 41 -0.85 -11.78 6.55
C SER A 41 -1.77 -11.56 5.34
N PRO A 42 -2.20 -12.64 4.65
CA PRO A 42 -3.13 -12.53 3.52
C PRO A 42 -4.42 -11.77 3.88
N ALA A 43 -5.00 -12.03 5.06
CA ALA A 43 -6.20 -11.34 5.53
C ALA A 43 -5.97 -9.84 5.76
N ALA A 44 -4.79 -9.45 6.27
CA ALA A 44 -4.46 -8.04 6.44
C ALA A 44 -4.30 -7.33 5.08
N LEU A 45 -3.66 -8.00 4.11
CA LEU A 45 -3.48 -7.46 2.76
C LEU A 45 -4.81 -7.29 2.05
N GLU A 46 -5.68 -8.30 2.10
CA GLU A 46 -7.03 -8.24 1.54
C GLU A 46 -7.84 -7.09 2.15
N GLY A 47 -7.84 -6.96 3.48
CA GLY A 47 -8.56 -5.88 4.16
C GLY A 47 -8.04 -4.50 3.77
N TYR A 48 -6.71 -4.33 3.69
CA TYR A 48 -6.10 -3.07 3.30
C TYR A 48 -6.44 -2.67 1.87
N LEU A 49 -6.32 -3.61 0.92
CA LEU A 49 -6.65 -3.38 -0.49
C LEU A 49 -8.14 -3.12 -0.70
N SER A 50 -9.00 -3.85 0.00
CA SER A 50 -10.44 -3.66 -0.06
C SER A 50 -10.85 -2.27 0.42
N LEU A 51 -10.25 -1.79 1.52
CA LEU A 51 -10.47 -0.43 2.02
C LEU A 51 -10.01 0.62 1.00
N SER A 52 -8.79 0.47 0.47
CA SER A 52 -8.23 1.39 -0.52
C SER A 52 -9.11 1.47 -1.78
N GLY A 53 -9.50 0.30 -2.33
CA GLY A 53 -10.36 0.21 -3.50
C GLY A 53 -11.75 0.79 -3.26
N ALA A 54 -12.32 0.62 -2.06
CA ALA A 54 -13.59 1.24 -1.69
C ALA A 54 -13.49 2.77 -1.64
N LEU A 55 -12.45 3.32 -1.01
CA LEU A 55 -12.22 4.76 -0.91
C LEU A 55 -11.91 5.41 -2.26
N ALA A 56 -11.30 4.68 -3.19
CA ALA A 56 -11.02 5.16 -4.55
C ALA A 56 -12.30 5.51 -5.32
N ARG A 57 -13.44 4.87 -5.00
CA ARG A 57 -14.77 5.15 -5.56
C ARG A 57 -15.55 6.23 -4.81
N GLY A 58 -14.94 6.86 -3.81
CA GLY A 58 -15.54 7.94 -3.05
C GLY A 58 -15.70 9.23 -3.85
N ARG A 59 -16.30 10.24 -3.22
CA ARG A 59 -16.59 11.56 -3.84
C ARG A 59 -15.36 12.42 -4.12
N LEU A 60 -14.27 12.19 -3.39
CA LEU A 60 -13.07 13.02 -3.50
C LEU A 60 -12.23 12.60 -4.70
N PRO A 61 -11.84 13.53 -5.58
CA PRO A 61 -10.97 13.22 -6.72
C PRO A 61 -9.56 12.86 -6.21
N ALA A 62 -8.84 12.04 -6.99
CA ALA A 62 -7.54 11.50 -6.59
C ALA A 62 -6.55 12.55 -6.08
N PRO A 63 -6.33 13.71 -6.74
CA PRO A 63 -5.39 14.72 -6.24
C PRO A 63 -5.75 15.29 -4.86
N THR A 64 -7.04 15.31 -4.51
CA THR A 64 -7.46 15.76 -3.18
C THR A 64 -7.17 14.71 -2.12
N ARG A 65 -7.34 13.42 -2.46
CA ARG A 65 -7.02 12.32 -1.55
C ARG A 65 -5.53 12.26 -1.25
N GLU A 66 -4.67 12.45 -2.25
CA GLU A 66 -3.21 12.46 -2.03
C GLU A 66 -2.76 13.65 -1.16
N ARG A 67 -3.35 14.85 -1.33
CA ARG A 67 -3.07 15.98 -0.43
C ARG A 67 -3.47 15.70 1.02
N ILE A 68 -4.60 15.02 1.22
CA ILE A 68 -5.02 14.58 2.57
C ILE A 68 -4.01 13.57 3.12
N ALA A 69 -3.59 12.59 2.32
CA ALA A 69 -2.61 11.60 2.72
C ALA A 69 -1.26 12.23 3.12
N LEU A 70 -0.77 13.21 2.34
CA LEU A 70 0.43 13.98 2.64
C LEU A 70 0.30 14.75 3.97
N ALA A 71 -0.80 15.48 4.17
CA ALA A 71 -1.02 16.21 5.41
C ALA A 71 -1.07 15.29 6.64
N VAL A 72 -1.75 14.15 6.53
CA VAL A 72 -1.81 13.14 7.60
C VAL A 72 -0.44 12.50 7.84
N ALA A 73 0.32 12.21 6.78
CA ALA A 73 1.66 11.67 6.88
C ALA A 73 2.63 12.62 7.58
N GLU A 74 2.56 13.91 7.28
CA GLU A 74 3.35 14.97 7.93
C GLU A 74 3.05 15.04 9.43
N ILE A 75 1.76 15.14 9.79
CA ILE A 75 1.31 15.23 11.20
C ILE A 75 1.74 13.98 11.99
N ASN A 76 1.69 12.80 11.37
CA ASN A 76 2.08 11.55 12.01
C ASN A 76 3.60 11.28 11.97
N GLY A 77 4.40 12.14 11.32
CA GLY A 77 5.84 11.91 11.15
C GLY A 77 6.17 10.65 10.34
N CYS A 78 5.29 10.23 9.42
CA CYS A 78 5.49 9.03 8.61
C CYS A 78 6.34 9.33 7.37
N SER A 79 7.66 9.19 7.48
CA SER A 79 8.58 9.42 6.36
C SER A 79 8.32 8.53 5.14
N TYR A 80 7.95 7.27 5.36
CA TYR A 80 7.58 6.36 4.26
C TYR A 80 6.33 6.85 3.51
N CYS A 81 5.30 7.25 4.25
CA CYS A 81 4.04 7.72 3.68
C CYS A 81 4.26 9.04 2.92
N LEU A 82 5.05 9.97 3.47
CA LEU A 82 5.43 11.21 2.78
C LEU A 82 6.13 10.90 1.45
N SER A 83 7.13 10.02 1.47
CA SER A 83 7.84 9.63 0.25
C SER A 83 6.92 8.97 -0.77
N ALA A 84 6.02 8.07 -0.33
CA ALA A 84 5.13 7.35 -1.22
C ALA A 84 4.08 8.27 -1.85
N HIS A 85 3.42 9.11 -1.06
CA HIS A 85 2.36 10.01 -1.53
C HIS A 85 2.88 11.27 -2.22
N THR A 86 4.19 11.55 -2.15
CA THR A 86 4.83 12.59 -2.98
C THR A 86 5.14 12.09 -4.39
N TYR A 87 5.32 10.77 -4.56
CA TYR A 87 5.59 10.15 -5.86
C TYR A 87 4.32 10.00 -6.72
N LEU A 88 3.17 9.80 -6.08
CA LEU A 88 1.84 9.68 -6.70
C LEU A 88 1.30 11.04 -7.16
#